data_AF-A0A645FPA0-F1
#
_entry.id   AF-A0A645FPA0-F1
#
_cell.length_a   1.000
_cell.length_b   1.000
_cell.length_c   1.000
_cell.angle_alpha   90.00
_cell.angle_beta   90.00
_cell.angle_gamma   90.00
#
_symmetry.space_group_name_H-M   'P 1'
#
loop_
_entity.id
_entity.type
_entity.pdbx_description
1 polymer ?
#
loop_
_entity_poly.entity_id
_entity_poly.type
_entity_poly.pdbx_seq_one_letter_code
_entity_poly.pdbx_strand_id
1 'polypeptide(L)'
;MNNTTFDPLNMFIGGTERYSVRNLDFASRGNDLNPQDIESMTVLKGAAAAALYGSDASNGAIIITTKKGQAGKGRIQYSNSFRWDNAYGFPEMQDKYANGAYGTTNYYYTSKFGGLYPEGMKLYDNVSAVMQTGFVNKHNLSVDGGSERATIRASASSPRSRRRTTSPSRKSG
;
A
#
# COMPACT_ATOMS: atom_id res chain seq x y z
N MET A 1 17.76 -0.24 -4.50
CA MET A 1 17.10 0.04 -5.80
C MET A 1 16.80 1.53 -5.86
N ASN A 2 17.52 2.25 -6.70
CA ASN A 2 17.36 3.69 -6.97
C ASN A 2 16.44 3.84 -8.19
N ASN A 3 15.32 4.55 -8.04
CA ASN A 3 14.43 4.88 -9.15
C ASN A 3 14.59 6.37 -9.49
N THR A 4 15.57 6.69 -10.34
CA THR A 4 15.85 8.08 -10.78
C THR A 4 15.38 8.31 -12.21
N THR A 5 14.14 7.93 -12.52
CA THR A 5 13.58 8.10 -13.86
C THR A 5 12.31 8.93 -13.75
N PHE A 6 12.43 10.16 -14.24
CA PHE A 6 11.45 11.26 -14.35
C PHE A 6 11.14 12.06 -13.09
N ASP A 7 11.74 13.27 -13.05
CA ASP A 7 11.30 14.40 -12.23
C ASP A 7 10.61 15.43 -13.15
N PRO A 8 9.26 15.48 -13.18
CA PRO A 8 8.53 16.44 -14.02
C PRO A 8 8.61 17.89 -13.50
N LEU A 9 9.14 18.15 -12.30
CA LEU A 9 9.29 19.51 -11.76
C LEU A 9 10.49 20.24 -12.37
N ASN A 10 11.49 19.52 -12.86
CA ASN A 10 12.69 20.13 -13.46
C ASN A 10 12.47 20.66 -14.89
N MET A 11 11.28 20.43 -15.47
CA MET A 11 10.94 20.91 -16.82
C MET A 11 10.14 22.23 -16.82
N PHE A 12 9.63 22.67 -15.66
CA PHE A 12 8.78 23.87 -15.56
C PHE A 12 9.43 25.06 -14.86
N ILE A 13 10.49 24.86 -14.07
CA ILE A 13 11.16 25.95 -13.36
C ILE A 13 12.66 25.74 -13.48
N GLY A 14 13.32 26.57 -14.29
CA GLY A 14 14.78 26.59 -14.47
C GLY A 14 15.49 27.09 -13.20
N GLY A 15 15.47 26.29 -12.14
CA GLY A 15 16.08 26.58 -10.85
C GLY A 15 16.97 25.43 -10.38
N THR A 16 18.26 25.70 -10.23
CA THR A 16 19.27 24.78 -9.71
C THR A 16 19.09 24.53 -8.21
N GLU A 17 18.11 23.72 -7.79
CA GLU A 17 18.05 23.19 -6.42
C GLU A 17 17.66 21.71 -6.43
N ARG A 18 18.61 20.85 -6.05
CA ARG A 18 18.41 19.41 -5.91
C ARG A 18 17.63 19.14 -4.61
N TYR A 19 16.31 19.28 -4.65
CA TYR A 19 15.46 18.72 -3.62
C TYR A 19 15.54 17.20 -3.71
N SER A 20 16.19 16.56 -2.74
CA SER A 20 16.19 15.11 -2.62
C SER A 20 14.76 14.66 -2.28
N VAL A 21 14.02 14.20 -3.29
CA VAL A 21 12.65 13.74 -3.15
C VAL A 21 12.64 12.35 -2.50
N ARG A 22 12.90 12.29 -1.19
CA ARG A 22 12.81 11.07 -0.36
C ARG A 22 11.39 10.77 0.14
N ASN A 23 10.40 11.57 -0.25
CA ASN A 23 8.99 11.45 0.16
C ASN A 23 8.05 11.00 -0.96
N LEU A 24 8.58 10.67 -2.14
CA LEU A 24 7.82 9.95 -3.16
C LEU A 24 8.07 8.46 -2.93
N ASP A 25 7.07 7.76 -2.43
CA ASP A 25 7.00 6.30 -2.46
C ASP A 25 6.98 5.88 -3.94
N PHE A 26 8.15 5.87 -4.58
CA PHE A 26 8.30 5.29 -5.90
C PHE A 26 7.99 3.81 -5.73
N ALA A 27 6.79 3.41 -6.16
CA ALA A 27 6.41 2.02 -6.25
C ALA A 27 7.55 1.29 -6.98
N SER A 28 8.26 0.44 -6.25
CA SER A 28 9.29 -0.40 -6.85
C SER A 28 8.62 -1.23 -7.95
N ARG A 29 9.32 -1.48 -9.07
CA ARG A 29 8.86 -2.42 -10.11
C ARG A 29 8.57 -3.81 -9.55
N GLY A 30 9.03 -4.12 -8.34
CA GLY A 30 8.63 -5.32 -7.59
C GLY A 30 7.14 -5.37 -7.24
N ASN A 31 6.45 -4.22 -7.13
CA ASN A 31 5.01 -4.14 -6.89
C ASN A 31 4.18 -4.48 -8.14
N ASP A 32 4.78 -4.37 -9.33
CA ASP A 32 4.13 -4.74 -10.60
C ASP A 32 4.15 -6.26 -10.84
N LEU A 33 4.95 -7.01 -10.07
CA LEU A 33 5.01 -8.46 -10.18
C LEU A 33 3.83 -9.08 -9.44
N ASN A 34 3.04 -9.85 -10.19
CA ASN A 34 1.98 -10.63 -9.62
C ASN A 34 2.56 -11.85 -8.85
N PRO A 35 2.32 -12.00 -7.54
CA PRO A 35 2.88 -13.10 -6.77
C PRO A 35 2.50 -14.50 -7.28
N GLN A 36 1.35 -14.60 -7.96
CA GLN A 36 0.88 -15.86 -8.54
C GLN A 36 1.75 -16.34 -9.72
N ASP A 37 2.56 -15.45 -10.29
CA ASP A 37 3.45 -15.75 -11.40
C ASP A 37 4.89 -16.05 -10.96
N ILE A 38 5.19 -15.89 -9.66
CA ILE A 38 6.49 -16.23 -9.08
C ILE A 38 6.54 -17.75 -8.85
N GLU A 39 7.58 -18.37 -9.38
CA GLU A 39 7.94 -19.76 -9.11
C GLU A 39 8.83 -19.85 -7.86
N SER A 40 9.87 -19.02 -7.81
CA SER A 40 10.80 -18.98 -6.68
C SER A 40 11.40 -17.59 -6.46
N MET A 41 11.75 -17.30 -5.21
CA MET A 41 12.44 -16.07 -4.81
C MET A 41 13.69 -16.44 -4.00
N THR A 42 14.86 -16.00 -4.46
CA THR A 42 16.14 -16.24 -3.79
C THR A 42 16.78 -14.92 -3.41
N VAL A 43 17.13 -14.76 -2.13
CA VAL A 43 17.78 -13.55 -1.62
C VAL A 43 19.29 -13.80 -1.50
N LEU A 44 20.07 -13.09 -2.31
CA LEU A 44 21.52 -13.09 -2.23
C LEU A 44 21.98 -11.96 -1.32
N LYS A 45 22.71 -12.29 -0.25
CA LYS A 45 23.18 -11.34 0.75
C LYS A 45 24.66 -10.99 0.52
N GLY A 46 24.99 -9.70 0.60
CA GLY A 46 26.37 -9.21 0.64
C GLY A 46 27.17 -9.41 -0.65
N ALA A 47 28.47 -9.68 -0.50
CA ALA A 47 29.46 -9.64 -1.57
C ALA A 47 29.23 -10.65 -2.71
N ALA A 48 28.56 -11.77 -2.43
CA ALA A 48 28.24 -12.78 -3.45
C ALA A 48 27.27 -12.26 -4.53
N ALA A 49 26.37 -11.33 -4.18
CA ALA A 49 25.45 -10.71 -5.13
C ALA A 49 26.17 -9.70 -6.03
N ALA A 50 27.07 -8.90 -5.44
CA ALA A 50 27.87 -7.90 -6.16
C ALA A 50 28.82 -8.53 -7.18
N ALA A 51 29.36 -9.71 -6.87
CA ALA A 51 30.26 -10.43 -7.77
C ALA A 51 29.59 -10.87 -9.08
N LEU A 52 28.30 -11.23 -9.02
CA LEU A 52 27.54 -11.72 -10.18
C LEU A 52 26.79 -10.61 -10.93
N TYR A 53 26.30 -9.59 -10.21
CA TYR A 53 25.39 -8.58 -10.76
C TYR A 53 25.89 -7.13 -10.63
N GLY A 54 27.16 -6.94 -10.24
CA GLY A 54 27.83 -5.64 -10.23
C GLY A 54 27.47 -4.74 -9.05
N SER A 55 27.81 -3.46 -9.18
CA SER A 55 27.65 -2.44 -8.12
C SER A 55 26.21 -2.29 -7.64
N ASP A 56 25.23 -2.53 -8.50
CA ASP A 56 23.81 -2.40 -8.17
C ASP A 56 23.32 -3.48 -7.19
N ALA A 57 24.07 -4.58 -7.08
CA ALA A 57 23.83 -5.67 -6.13
C ALA A 57 24.76 -5.62 -4.90
N SER A 58 25.50 -4.52 -4.70
CA SER A 58 26.36 -4.30 -3.51
C SER A 58 25.59 -4.39 -2.18
N ASN A 59 24.33 -3.97 -2.19
CA ASN A 59 23.41 -4.05 -1.04
C ASN A 59 22.64 -5.39 -0.98
N GLY A 60 22.99 -6.36 -1.84
CA GLY A 60 22.26 -7.61 -2.04
C GLY A 60 21.35 -7.59 -3.27
N ALA A 61 20.93 -8.77 -3.70
CA ALA A 61 20.03 -8.96 -4.85
C ALA A 61 18.90 -9.93 -4.51
N ILE A 62 17.72 -9.69 -5.07
CA ILE A 62 16.58 -10.62 -5.01
C ILE A 62 16.38 -11.17 -6.41
N ILE A 63 16.62 -12.47 -6.57
CA ILE A 63 16.37 -13.19 -7.83
C ILE A 63 14.95 -13.73 -7.78
N ILE A 64 14.13 -13.32 -8.75
CA ILE A 64 12.75 -13.78 -8.92
C ILE A 64 12.69 -14.63 -10.18
N THR A 65 12.36 -15.91 -10.03
CA THR A 65 12.07 -16.80 -11.16
C THR A 65 10.58 -16.81 -11.39
N THR A 66 10.13 -16.47 -12.61
CA THR A 66 8.72 -16.57 -12.99
C THR A 66 8.39 -17.96 -13.52
N LYS A 67 7.16 -18.43 -13.26
CA LYS A 67 6.70 -19.72 -13.78
C LYS A 67 6.73 -19.68 -15.30
N LYS A 68 7.20 -20.76 -15.92
CA LYS A 68 7.23 -20.94 -17.38
C LYS A 68 6.06 -21.81 -17.85
N GLY A 69 5.72 -21.70 -19.13
CA GLY A 69 4.73 -22.60 -19.74
C GLY A 69 5.19 -24.05 -19.68
N GLN A 70 4.26 -24.96 -19.42
CA GLN A 70 4.52 -26.40 -19.36
C GLN A 70 4.09 -27.08 -20.66
N ALA A 71 4.86 -28.08 -21.10
CA ALA A 71 4.47 -28.93 -22.21
C ALA A 71 3.29 -29.83 -21.80
N GLY A 72 2.29 -29.98 -22.68
CA GLY A 72 1.11 -30.79 -22.44
C GLY A 72 -0.20 -30.04 -22.65
N LYS A 73 -1.28 -30.58 -22.06
CA LYS A 73 -2.62 -30.02 -22.21
C LYS A 73 -2.65 -28.59 -21.65
N GLY A 74 -3.22 -27.67 -22.43
CA GLY A 74 -3.40 -26.28 -22.01
C GLY A 74 -4.15 -26.20 -20.67
N ARG A 75 -3.62 -25.42 -19.75
CA ARG A 75 -4.17 -25.22 -18.40
C ARG A 75 -4.63 -23.78 -18.27
N ILE A 76 -5.87 -23.59 -17.85
CA ILE A 76 -6.41 -22.28 -17.51
C ILE A 76 -6.63 -22.25 -16.00
N GLN A 77 -6.09 -21.25 -15.33
CA GLN A 77 -6.24 -21.07 -13.90
C GLN A 77 -6.82 -19.70 -13.61
N TYR A 78 -7.93 -19.69 -12.89
CA TYR A 78 -8.57 -18.49 -12.40
C TYR A 78 -8.59 -18.53 -10.89
N SER A 79 -8.21 -17.41 -10.26
CA SER A 79 -8.30 -17.24 -8.81
C SER A 79 -8.91 -15.89 -8.51
N ASN A 80 -9.86 -15.88 -7.58
CA ASN A 80 -10.48 -14.68 -7.05
C ASN A 80 -10.28 -14.63 -5.53
N SER A 81 -9.85 -13.48 -5.01
CA SER A 81 -9.66 -13.29 -3.58
C SER A 81 -10.34 -12.02 -3.10
N PHE A 82 -11.04 -12.12 -1.97
CA PHE A 82 -11.70 -11.02 -1.29
C PHE A 82 -11.02 -10.76 0.05
N ARG A 83 -10.87 -9.48 0.41
CA ARG A 83 -10.26 -9.05 1.65
C ARG A 83 -11.01 -7.85 2.22
N TRP A 84 -11.20 -7.86 3.53
CA TRP A 84 -11.71 -6.73 4.30
C TRP A 84 -10.61 -6.24 5.22
N ASP A 85 -10.34 -4.94 5.17
CA ASP A 85 -9.30 -4.29 5.96
C ASP A 85 -9.96 -3.32 6.94
N ASN A 86 -9.86 -3.62 8.23
CA ASN A 86 -10.32 -2.75 9.30
C ASN A 86 -9.12 -2.01 9.90
N ALA A 87 -9.28 -0.71 10.15
CA ALA A 87 -8.27 0.05 10.87
C ALA A 87 -8.20 -0.43 12.33
N TYR A 88 -6.98 -0.58 12.84
CA TYR A 88 -6.71 -0.98 14.22
C TYR A 88 -5.59 -0.12 14.80
N GLY A 89 -5.52 -0.04 16.13
CA GLY A 89 -4.41 0.61 16.83
C GLY A 89 -4.44 2.14 16.85
N PHE A 90 -5.61 2.76 16.64
CA PHE A 90 -5.75 4.20 16.87
C PHE A 90 -5.95 4.50 18.36
N PRO A 91 -5.38 5.61 18.87
CA PRO A 91 -5.53 5.99 20.28
C PRO A 91 -6.99 6.32 20.60
N GLU A 92 -7.42 5.95 21.81
CA GLU A 92 -8.73 6.37 22.33
C GLU A 92 -8.74 7.89 22.50
N MET A 93 -9.56 8.56 21.72
CA MET A 93 -9.71 10.01 21.80
C MET A 93 -10.54 10.39 23.01
N GLN A 94 -10.03 11.35 23.79
CA GLN A 94 -10.77 11.98 24.87
C GLN A 94 -12.08 12.62 24.40
N ASP A 95 -13.15 12.36 25.17
CA ASP A 95 -14.51 12.89 25.04
C ASP A 95 -15.00 13.63 26.30
N LYS A 96 -14.14 13.89 27.29
CA LYS A 96 -14.49 14.60 28.53
C LYS A 96 -14.41 16.13 28.46
N TYR A 97 -13.43 16.67 27.72
CA TYR A 97 -13.16 18.12 27.68
C TYR A 97 -13.27 18.68 26.26
N ALA A 98 -13.81 19.91 26.19
CA ALA A 98 -13.97 20.67 24.97
C ALA A 98 -12.66 21.28 24.46
N ASN A 99 -12.72 21.87 23.27
CA ASN A 99 -11.62 22.65 22.68
C ASN A 99 -11.22 23.79 23.61
N GLY A 100 -9.94 23.90 23.94
CA GLY A 100 -9.43 24.91 24.86
C GLY A 100 -8.17 24.48 25.60
N ALA A 101 -7.74 25.35 26.52
CA ALA A 101 -6.57 25.16 27.35
C ALA A 101 -6.85 25.65 28.77
N TYR A 102 -6.18 25.06 29.76
CA TYR A 102 -6.28 25.45 31.17
C TYR A 102 -7.73 25.49 31.70
N GLY A 103 -8.61 24.61 31.23
CA GLY A 103 -10.01 24.55 31.68
C GLY A 103 -10.92 25.62 31.08
N THR A 104 -10.40 26.51 30.22
CA THR A 104 -11.19 27.53 29.51
C THR A 104 -11.51 27.04 28.10
N THR A 105 -12.79 26.97 27.75
CA THR A 105 -13.25 26.58 26.41
C THR A 105 -12.93 27.69 25.40
N ASN A 106 -12.18 27.36 24.36
CA ASN A 106 -11.92 28.24 23.22
C ASN A 106 -11.97 27.42 21.92
N TYR A 107 -12.95 27.72 21.08
CA TYR A 107 -13.23 26.98 19.85
C TYR A 107 -12.21 27.20 18.72
N TYR A 108 -11.34 28.22 18.83
CA TYR A 108 -10.23 28.42 17.90
C TYR A 108 -9.02 27.53 18.19
N TYR A 109 -9.00 26.83 19.34
CA TYR A 109 -7.94 25.90 19.70
C TYR A 109 -8.27 24.48 19.23
N THR A 110 -7.26 23.74 18.80
CA THR A 110 -7.37 22.33 18.42
C THR A 110 -7.16 21.37 19.60
N SER A 111 -6.57 21.86 20.69
CA SER A 111 -6.33 21.10 21.91
C SER A 111 -7.62 20.86 22.69
N LYS A 112 -7.79 19.66 23.27
CA LYS A 112 -8.98 19.26 24.05
C LYS A 112 -8.72 19.30 25.57
N PHE A 113 -8.33 20.47 26.07
CA PHE A 113 -8.09 20.73 27.51
C PHE A 113 -8.90 21.96 28.01
N GLY A 114 -10.05 22.22 27.39
CA GLY A 114 -11.00 23.27 27.81
C GLY A 114 -11.93 22.80 28.94
N GLY A 115 -13.11 23.42 29.05
CA GLY A 115 -14.12 23.03 30.03
C GLY A 115 -14.71 21.64 29.77
N LEU A 116 -15.40 21.09 30.77
CA LEU A 116 -16.18 19.84 30.64
C LEU A 116 -17.26 20.00 29.57
N TYR A 117 -17.51 18.95 28.79
CA TYR A 117 -18.66 18.96 27.89
C TYR A 117 -19.98 19.01 28.70
N PRO A 118 -20.97 19.80 28.26
CA PRO A 118 -22.32 19.78 28.83
C PRO A 118 -22.94 18.39 28.74
N GLU A 119 -23.69 17.99 29.77
CA GLU A 119 -24.44 16.73 29.77
C GLU A 119 -25.40 16.67 28.57
N GLY A 120 -25.38 15.55 27.84
CA GLY A 120 -26.21 15.35 26.65
C GLY A 120 -25.66 15.96 25.35
N MET A 121 -24.50 16.62 25.35
CA MET A 121 -23.88 17.11 24.11
C MET A 121 -23.51 15.95 23.18
N LYS A 122 -23.91 16.07 21.90
CA LYS A 122 -23.63 15.04 20.89
C LYS A 122 -22.16 15.10 20.45
N LEU A 123 -21.38 14.12 20.87
CA LEU A 123 -20.01 13.93 20.41
C LEU A 123 -19.95 12.95 19.23
N TYR A 124 -19.09 13.26 18.26
CA TYR A 124 -18.89 12.45 17.06
C TYR A 124 -17.51 11.81 17.07
N ASP A 125 -17.46 10.55 16.66
CA ASP A 125 -16.20 9.87 16.41
C ASP A 125 -15.73 10.13 14.98
N ASN A 126 -14.96 11.20 14.82
CA ASN A 126 -14.38 11.58 13.53
C ASN A 126 -13.26 10.60 13.12
N VAL A 127 -12.61 9.92 14.07
CA VAL A 127 -11.49 9.02 13.79
C VAL A 127 -12.02 7.76 13.10
N SER A 128 -13.05 7.11 13.64
CA SER A 128 -13.67 5.96 12.97
C SER A 128 -14.36 6.34 11.65
N ALA A 129 -14.85 7.58 11.53
CA ALA A 129 -15.45 8.06 10.28
C ALA A 129 -14.45 8.23 9.13
N VAL A 130 -13.22 8.66 9.45
CA VAL A 130 -12.10 8.72 8.50
C VAL A 130 -11.53 7.32 8.23
N MET A 131 -11.44 6.50 9.28
CA MET A 131 -10.88 5.15 9.25
C MET A 131 -11.94 4.11 8.87
N GLN A 132 -12.30 4.12 7.59
CA GLN A 132 -13.31 3.25 7.02
C GLN A 132 -12.78 1.86 6.67
N THR A 133 -13.64 0.84 6.76
CA THR A 133 -13.32 -0.50 6.28
C THR A 133 -13.01 -0.48 4.78
N GLY A 134 -11.83 -0.95 4.42
CA GLY A 134 -11.43 -1.20 3.04
C GLY A 134 -11.96 -2.55 2.57
N PHE A 135 -12.38 -2.61 1.30
CA PHE A 135 -12.69 -3.85 0.62
C PHE A 135 -11.78 -3.98 -0.60
N VAL A 136 -11.06 -5.09 -0.68
CA VAL A 136 -10.18 -5.42 -1.79
C VAL A 136 -10.68 -6.70 -2.45
N ASN A 137 -10.83 -6.63 -3.77
CA ASN A 137 -11.09 -7.78 -4.62
C ASN A 137 -9.94 -7.89 -5.63
N LYS A 138 -9.34 -9.07 -5.75
CA LYS A 138 -8.29 -9.34 -6.75
C LYS A 138 -8.71 -10.50 -7.63
N HIS A 139 -8.74 -10.23 -8.93
CA HIS A 139 -8.91 -11.24 -9.97
C HIS A 139 -7.55 -11.57 -10.57
N ASN A 140 -7.29 -12.86 -10.78
CA ASN A 140 -6.10 -13.32 -11.47
C ASN A 140 -6.47 -14.46 -12.42
N LEU A 141 -5.98 -14.36 -13.64
CA LEU A 141 -6.20 -15.32 -14.71
C LEU A 141 -4.84 -15.67 -15.31
N SER A 142 -4.54 -16.96 -15.44
CA SER A 142 -3.36 -17.44 -16.16
C SER A 142 -3.73 -18.55 -17.14
N VAL A 143 -3.05 -18.55 -18.27
CA VAL A 143 -3.18 -19.54 -19.32
C VAL A 143 -1.78 -20.07 -19.64
N ASP A 144 -1.64 -21.38 -19.60
CA ASP A 144 -0.40 -22.10 -19.84
C ASP A 144 -0.66 -23.16 -20.91
N GLY A 145 0.28 -23.39 -21.82
CA GLY A 145 0.16 -24.48 -22.79
C GLY A 145 1.38 -24.59 -23.69
N GLY A 146 1.57 -25.75 -24.32
CA GLY A 146 2.72 -25.96 -25.19
C GLY A 146 2.92 -27.40 -25.60
N SER A 147 3.74 -27.60 -26.62
CA SER A 147 4.28 -28.91 -26.96
C SER A 147 5.68 -29.09 -26.34
N GLU A 148 6.28 -30.26 -26.52
CA GLU A 148 7.67 -30.53 -26.10
C GLU A 148 8.70 -29.59 -26.76
N ARG A 149 8.34 -28.95 -27.88
CA ARG A 149 9.23 -28.05 -28.63
C ARG A 149 9.06 -26.58 -28.28
N ALA A 150 7.89 -26.18 -27.79
CA ALA A 150 7.59 -24.78 -27.48
C ALA A 150 6.49 -24.68 -26.43
N THR A 151 6.71 -23.84 -25.42
CA THR A 151 5.74 -23.57 -24.37
C THR A 151 5.46 -22.08 -24.24
N ILE A 152 4.21 -21.74 -23.91
CA ILE A 152 3.72 -20.39 -23.74
C ILE A 152 2.99 -20.25 -22.40
N ARG A 153 3.10 -19.07 -21.81
CA ARG A 153 2.36 -18.68 -20.60
C ARG A 153 1.98 -17.21 -20.68
N ALA A 154 0.73 -16.91 -20.37
CA ALA A 154 0.22 -15.56 -20.23
C ALA A 154 -0.54 -15.44 -18.91
N SER A 155 -0.41 -14.30 -18.23
CA SER A 155 -1.12 -14.01 -16.99
C SER A 155 -1.60 -12.56 -16.96
N ALA A 156 -2.74 -12.35 -16.31
CA ALA A 156 -3.32 -11.04 -16.08
C ALA A 156 -3.88 -10.99 -14.66
N SER A 157 -3.57 -9.90 -13.94
CA SER A 157 -4.09 -9.67 -12.61
C SER A 157 -4.66 -8.27 -12.47
N SER A 158 -5.82 -8.15 -11.83
CA SER A 158 -6.49 -6.87 -11.60
C SER A 158 -6.93 -6.79 -10.14
N PRO A 159 -6.21 -6.03 -9.31
CA PRO A 159 -6.66 -5.67 -7.98
C PRO A 159 -7.59 -4.45 -8.04
N ARG A 160 -8.72 -4.52 -7.35
CA ARG A 160 -9.65 -3.41 -7.15
C ARG A 160 -9.85 -3.20 -5.66
N SER A 161 -9.45 -2.03 -5.18
CA SER A 161 -9.70 -1.59 -3.80
C SER A 161 -10.77 -0.52 -3.77
N ARG A 162 -11.69 -0.61 -2.81
CA ARG A 162 -12.71 0.40 -2.52
C ARG A 162 -12.76 0.61 -1.01
N ARG A 163 -12.78 1.86 -0.56
CA ARG A 163 -13.15 2.19 0.82
C ARG A 163 -14.67 2.23 0.92
N ARG A 164 -15.22 1.56 1.92
CA ARG A 164 -16.65 1.60 2.19
C ARG A 164 -16.92 2.74 3.15
N THR A 165 -17.61 3.78 2.67
CA THR A 165 -18.01 4.91 3.53
C THR A 165 -19.04 4.45 4.55
N THR A 166 -18.59 4.17 5.77
CA THR A 166 -19.46 4.01 6.93
C THR A 166 -19.70 5.39 7.55
N SER A 167 -20.98 5.77 7.70
CA SER A 167 -21.39 7.02 8.33
C SER A 167 -20.78 7.11 9.75
N PRO A 168 -20.37 8.30 10.23
CA PRO A 168 -19.90 8.49 11.60
C PRO A 168 -20.88 7.88 12.59
N SER A 169 -20.39 6.98 13.45
CA SER A 169 -21.18 6.39 14.52
C SER A 169 -21.29 7.37 15.68
N ARG A 170 -22.48 7.42 16.31
CA ARG A 170 -22.75 8.27 17.47
C ARG A 170 -22.08 7.64 18.69
N LYS A 171 -21.22 8.37 19.40
CA LYS A 171 -20.82 7.98 20.76
C LYS A 171 -21.97 8.34 21.71
N SER A 172 -22.54 7.35 22.40
CA SER A 172 -23.37 7.59 23.58
C SER A 172 -22.41 7.86 24.75
N GLY A 173 -22.43 9.09 25.25
CA GLY A 173 -21.83 9.43 26.55
C GLY A 173 -22.70 8.92 27.69
#